data_AF-K2LYG0-F1
#
_entry.id   AF-K2LYG0-F1
#
_cell.length_a   1.000
_cell.length_b   1.000
_cell.length_c   1.000
_cell.angle_alpha   90.00
_cell.angle_beta   90.00
_cell.angle_gamma   90.00
#
_symmetry.space_group_name_H-M   'P 1'
#
loop_
_entity.id
_entity.type
_entity.pdbx_description
1 polymer ?
#
loop_
_entity_poly.entity_id
_entity_poly.type
_entity_poly.pdbx_seq_one_letter_code
_entity_poly.pdbx_strand_id
1 'polypeptide(L)'
;FVGVEGSVASSLVRCDGGTVGGGGWMDLHDVWAVGEASSVASLSEVTLSGGAVSIARCAATAATLVSGPTITSGTVSVQCNRAGGRVLQSSGDYRLAGLPSVSVVPCDDCAAALACFDALTASFTECVCSCRAGGVGDACLPFDVPPARAGGGGGGAEDCVSGVTLTESVTVGGGQATVCFDSVVFSGPITVAVDLRLMDAFADALNVTLRHCVLAGGAQLRIGGLSESKAHLMPHALVNMTNVTSLEGTVVLHGTMPLNSSVLLANSTLRATVGGSQ
;
A
#
# COMPACT_ATOMS: atom_id res chain seq x y z
N PHE A 1 31.44 -4.94 11.21
CA PHE A 1 30.19 -4.47 10.59
C PHE A 1 29.93 -5.35 9.40
N VAL A 2 28.91 -6.20 9.44
CA VAL A 2 28.51 -6.99 8.27
C VAL A 2 27.77 -6.01 7.37
N GLY A 3 28.46 -5.54 6.32
CA GLY A 3 27.83 -4.78 5.26
C GLY A 3 26.86 -5.69 4.54
N VAL A 4 25.57 -5.45 4.75
CA VAL A 4 24.54 -6.05 3.89
C VAL A 4 24.51 -5.19 2.64
N GLU A 5 25.31 -5.56 1.64
CA GLU A 5 25.07 -5.12 0.25
C GLU A 5 23.78 -5.79 -0.22
N GLY A 6 22.66 -5.17 0.13
CA GLY A 6 21.41 -5.42 -0.55
C GLY A 6 21.48 -4.77 -1.92
N SER A 7 21.49 -5.58 -2.98
CA SER A 7 21.14 -5.08 -4.31
C SER A 7 19.82 -4.32 -4.19
N VAL A 8 19.83 -3.02 -4.48
CA VAL A 8 18.62 -2.20 -4.54
C VAL A 8 17.88 -2.64 -5.79
N ALA A 9 17.10 -3.72 -5.67
CA ALA A 9 15.99 -3.94 -6.58
C ALA A 9 15.12 -2.68 -6.49
N SER A 10 15.01 -1.95 -7.59
CA SER A 10 14.45 -0.59 -7.73
C SER A 10 12.92 -0.55 -7.62
N SER A 11 12.38 -1.31 -6.68
CA SER A 11 10.97 -1.30 -6.31
C SER A 11 10.70 -0.19 -5.31
N LEU A 12 9.75 0.67 -5.64
CA LEU A 12 9.49 1.90 -4.90
C LEU A 12 8.56 1.68 -3.71
N VAL A 13 7.68 0.68 -3.82
CA VAL A 13 7.02 0.04 -2.69
C VAL A 13 7.70 -1.30 -2.47
N ARG A 14 8.19 -1.54 -1.26
CA ARG A 14 8.87 -2.78 -0.90
C ARG A 14 8.21 -3.41 0.30
N CYS A 15 7.79 -4.66 0.17
CA CYS A 15 7.36 -5.46 1.30
C CYS A 15 8.51 -6.37 1.72
N ASP A 16 9.11 -6.09 2.89
CA ASP A 16 10.25 -6.85 3.44
C ASP A 16 9.79 -8.08 4.25
N GLY A 17 8.74 -8.75 3.77
CA GLY A 17 8.15 -9.90 4.44
C GLY A 17 6.82 -9.61 5.13
N GLY A 18 6.15 -10.69 5.54
CA GLY A 18 4.84 -10.65 6.18
C GLY A 18 3.80 -11.47 5.44
N THR A 19 2.63 -11.58 6.05
CA THR A 19 1.53 -12.42 5.56
C THR A 19 0.28 -11.56 5.33
N VAL A 20 -0.29 -11.64 4.13
CA VAL A 20 -1.63 -11.11 3.84
C VAL A 20 -2.62 -12.25 4.10
N GLY A 21 -3.09 -12.33 5.34
CA GLY A 21 -4.00 -13.36 5.82
C GLY A 21 -5.46 -13.13 5.41
N GLY A 22 -6.35 -14.03 5.83
CA GLY A 22 -7.80 -13.91 5.60
C GLY A 22 -8.35 -12.54 6.02
N GLY A 23 -9.08 -11.90 5.11
CA GLY A 23 -9.61 -10.55 5.27
C GLY A 23 -8.59 -9.42 5.13
N GLY A 24 -7.30 -9.73 4.97
CA GLY A 24 -6.28 -8.76 4.60
C GLY A 24 -6.37 -8.39 3.11
N TRP A 25 -6.21 -7.10 2.81
CA TRP A 25 -6.27 -6.61 1.43
C TRP A 25 -5.14 -5.63 1.13
N MET A 26 -4.43 -5.85 0.03
CA MET A 26 -3.48 -4.88 -0.52
C MET A 26 -3.96 -4.43 -1.89
N ASP A 27 -4.15 -3.12 -2.05
CA ASP A 27 -4.67 -2.51 -3.27
C ASP A 27 -3.68 -1.49 -3.84
N LEU A 28 -3.33 -1.69 -5.11
CA LEU A 28 -2.48 -0.79 -5.89
C LEU A 28 -3.29 -0.27 -7.07
N HIS A 29 -3.58 1.02 -7.07
CA HIS A 29 -4.57 1.59 -7.97
C HIS A 29 -4.08 2.91 -8.60
N ASP A 30 -4.06 3.01 -9.94
CA ASP A 30 -3.57 4.22 -10.64
C ASP A 30 -2.15 4.65 -10.18
N VAL A 31 -1.23 3.67 -10.05
CA VAL A 31 0.16 3.90 -9.66
C VAL A 31 1.10 3.83 -10.86
N TRP A 32 1.94 4.86 -11.02
CA TRP A 32 2.90 4.97 -12.14
C TRP A 32 4.33 4.90 -11.64
N ALA A 33 5.06 3.85 -12.02
CA ALA A 33 6.50 3.70 -11.78
C ALA A 33 7.30 4.14 -13.02
N VAL A 34 8.15 5.15 -12.84
CA VAL A 34 8.95 5.77 -13.90
C VAL A 34 10.43 5.55 -13.63
N GLY A 35 11.14 5.01 -14.62
CA GLY A 35 12.57 4.68 -14.57
C GLY A 35 12.86 3.32 -15.17
N GLU A 36 14.00 3.16 -15.85
CA GLU A 36 14.31 1.95 -16.64
C GLU A 36 14.30 0.66 -15.82
N ALA A 37 14.65 0.74 -14.53
CA ALA A 37 14.67 -0.39 -13.61
C ALA A 37 13.53 -0.35 -12.56
N SER A 38 12.59 0.59 -12.67
CA SER A 38 11.55 0.80 -11.65
C SER A 38 10.36 -0.14 -11.84
N SER A 39 9.96 -0.84 -10.77
CA SER A 39 8.68 -1.53 -10.68
C SER A 39 7.75 -0.83 -9.69
N VAL A 40 6.45 -1.07 -9.79
CA VAL A 40 5.45 -0.49 -8.90
C VAL A 40 5.66 -0.99 -7.46
N ALA A 41 5.87 -2.29 -7.30
CA ALA A 41 6.09 -2.91 -6.00
C ALA A 41 7.01 -4.14 -6.07
N SER A 42 7.64 -4.47 -4.94
CA SER A 42 8.24 -5.78 -4.67
C SER A 42 7.51 -6.47 -3.54
N LEU A 43 6.82 -7.56 -3.87
CA LEU A 43 6.05 -8.39 -2.97
C LEU A 43 6.67 -9.79 -2.82
N SER A 44 7.88 -10.04 -3.32
CA SER A 44 8.50 -11.37 -3.38
C SER A 44 8.65 -12.05 -2.01
N GLU A 45 8.82 -11.25 -0.96
CA GLU A 45 8.94 -11.74 0.43
C GLU A 45 7.56 -11.89 1.12
N VAL A 46 6.48 -11.46 0.47
CA VAL A 46 5.12 -11.54 1.04
C VAL A 46 4.53 -12.92 0.77
N THR A 47 3.89 -13.48 1.79
CA THR A 47 3.05 -14.67 1.66
C THR A 47 1.57 -14.28 1.63
N LEU A 48 0.86 -14.68 0.58
CA LEU A 48 -0.59 -14.58 0.49
C LEU A 48 -1.19 -15.88 1.05
N SER A 49 -1.98 -15.77 2.12
CA SER A 49 -2.60 -16.91 2.82
C SER A 49 -4.06 -16.63 3.16
N GLY A 50 -4.87 -16.50 2.11
CA GLY A 50 -6.32 -16.30 2.19
C GLY A 50 -6.75 -14.84 2.05
N GLY A 51 -5.80 -13.91 1.97
CA GLY A 51 -6.07 -12.51 1.66
C GLY A 51 -6.19 -12.23 0.15
N ALA A 52 -6.31 -10.94 -0.17
CA ALA A 52 -6.43 -10.45 -1.54
C ALA A 52 -5.35 -9.43 -1.87
N VAL A 53 -4.89 -9.47 -3.12
CA VAL A 53 -4.10 -8.39 -3.75
C VAL A 53 -4.83 -7.93 -4.99
N SER A 54 -5.09 -6.63 -5.11
CA SER A 54 -5.64 -6.01 -6.32
C SER A 54 -4.62 -5.04 -6.92
N ILE A 55 -4.45 -5.12 -8.23
CA ILE A 55 -3.55 -4.23 -8.98
C ILE A 55 -4.30 -3.75 -10.21
N ALA A 56 -4.71 -2.48 -10.21
CA ALA A 56 -5.54 -1.93 -11.27
C ALA A 56 -4.99 -0.61 -11.81
N ARG A 57 -4.97 -0.47 -13.13
CA ARG A 57 -4.55 0.75 -13.84
C ARG A 57 -3.13 1.22 -13.47
N CYS A 58 -2.27 0.30 -13.06
CA CYS A 58 -0.89 0.58 -12.73
C CYS A 58 0.01 0.47 -13.96
N ALA A 59 1.07 1.28 -14.01
CA ALA A 59 2.04 1.23 -15.08
C ALA A 59 3.49 1.23 -14.58
N ALA A 60 4.34 0.46 -15.24
CA ALA A 60 5.79 0.51 -15.08
C ALA A 60 6.46 0.72 -16.45
N THR A 61 7.49 1.58 -16.49
CA THR A 61 8.34 1.71 -17.68
C THR A 61 9.20 0.46 -17.90
N ALA A 62 9.58 -0.23 -16.82
CA ALA A 62 10.30 -1.51 -16.88
C ALA A 62 9.39 -2.66 -17.32
N ALA A 63 9.98 -3.77 -17.76
CA ALA A 63 9.24 -4.99 -18.12
C ALA A 63 8.52 -5.64 -16.92
N THR A 64 9.08 -5.49 -15.72
CA THR A 64 8.47 -5.95 -14.47
C THR A 64 7.49 -4.91 -13.95
N LEU A 65 6.22 -5.29 -13.79
CA LEU A 65 5.21 -4.45 -13.13
C LEU A 65 5.36 -4.54 -11.62
N VAL A 66 5.32 -5.76 -11.10
CA VAL A 66 5.41 -6.10 -9.67
C VAL A 66 6.13 -7.43 -9.54
N SER A 67 7.07 -7.54 -8.60
CA SER A 67 7.59 -8.84 -8.17
C SER A 67 6.55 -9.50 -7.26
N GLY A 68 5.85 -10.51 -7.75
CA GLY A 68 4.66 -11.07 -7.09
C GLY A 68 4.95 -11.85 -5.81
N PRO A 69 3.91 -12.04 -4.96
CA PRO A 69 4.05 -12.76 -3.69
C PRO A 69 4.10 -14.28 -3.87
N THR A 70 4.51 -14.96 -2.80
CA THR A 70 4.27 -16.41 -2.67
C THR A 70 2.81 -16.65 -2.32
N ILE A 71 2.09 -17.42 -3.15
CA ILE A 71 0.66 -17.67 -2.97
C ILE A 71 0.44 -19.07 -2.40
N THR A 72 0.03 -19.14 -1.14
CA THR A 72 -0.41 -20.39 -0.50
C THR A 72 -1.92 -20.59 -0.63
N SER A 73 -2.67 -19.50 -0.48
CA SER A 73 -4.12 -19.40 -0.70
C SER A 73 -4.49 -17.91 -0.84
N GLY A 74 -5.69 -17.60 -1.33
CA GLY A 74 -6.12 -16.22 -1.60
C GLY A 74 -6.13 -15.89 -3.08
N THR A 75 -6.23 -14.61 -3.43
CA THR A 75 -6.39 -14.17 -4.83
C THR A 75 -5.53 -12.95 -5.17
N VAL A 76 -5.01 -12.94 -6.40
CA VAL A 76 -4.39 -11.75 -7.01
C VAL A 76 -5.24 -11.37 -8.22
N SER A 77 -5.94 -10.24 -8.13
CA SER A 77 -6.79 -9.73 -9.21
C SER A 77 -6.12 -8.55 -9.90
N VAL A 78 -6.15 -8.53 -11.22
CA VAL A 78 -5.45 -7.52 -12.01
C VAL A 78 -6.33 -6.94 -13.11
N GLN A 79 -6.17 -5.65 -13.39
CA GLN A 79 -6.94 -4.97 -14.44
C GLN A 79 -6.16 -3.80 -15.05
N CYS A 80 -6.18 -3.66 -16.38
CA CYS A 80 -5.63 -2.51 -17.11
C CYS A 80 -4.20 -2.11 -16.76
N ASN A 81 -3.33 -3.07 -16.46
CA ASN A 81 -1.96 -2.71 -16.12
C ASN A 81 -1.08 -2.60 -17.37
N ARG A 82 0.00 -1.81 -17.27
CA ARG A 82 0.98 -1.62 -18.34
C ARG A 82 2.39 -1.90 -17.84
N ALA A 83 3.19 -2.65 -18.58
CA ALA A 83 4.60 -2.86 -18.27
C ALA A 83 5.44 -2.81 -19.56
N GLY A 84 6.63 -2.22 -19.53
CA GLY A 84 7.52 -2.17 -20.70
C GLY A 84 6.84 -1.56 -21.92
N GLY A 85 5.97 -0.57 -21.72
CA GLY A 85 5.21 0.08 -22.78
C GLY A 85 4.04 -0.71 -23.36
N ARG A 86 3.71 -1.91 -22.88
CA ARG A 86 2.58 -2.73 -23.37
C ARG A 86 1.47 -2.89 -22.34
N VAL A 87 0.21 -2.91 -22.78
CA VAL A 87 -0.93 -3.28 -21.93
C VAL A 87 -0.89 -4.79 -21.68
N LEU A 88 -1.07 -5.21 -20.44
CA LEU A 88 -1.10 -6.62 -20.05
C LEU A 88 -2.54 -7.11 -20.15
N GLN A 89 -2.77 -8.16 -20.95
CA GLN A 89 -4.12 -8.64 -21.28
C GLN A 89 -4.37 -10.09 -20.87
N SER A 90 -3.32 -10.87 -20.68
CA SER A 90 -3.40 -12.29 -20.33
C SER A 90 -2.61 -12.63 -19.08
N SER A 91 -2.95 -13.73 -18.43
CA SER A 91 -2.17 -14.28 -17.32
C SER A 91 -0.71 -14.56 -17.71
N GLY A 92 -0.45 -14.88 -18.98
CA GLY A 92 0.89 -15.02 -19.54
C GLY A 92 1.69 -13.72 -19.53
N ASP A 93 1.06 -12.60 -19.90
CA ASP A 93 1.69 -11.27 -19.86
C ASP A 93 2.02 -10.86 -18.42
N TYR A 94 1.10 -11.09 -17.50
CA TYR A 94 1.30 -10.80 -16.08
C TYR A 94 2.41 -11.64 -15.45
N ARG A 95 2.52 -12.92 -15.83
CA ARG A 95 3.63 -13.79 -15.42
C ARG A 95 4.98 -13.29 -15.91
N LEU A 96 5.06 -12.80 -17.14
CA LEU A 96 6.27 -12.16 -17.67
C LEU A 96 6.56 -10.83 -16.98
N ALA A 97 5.53 -10.13 -16.49
CA ALA A 97 5.64 -8.89 -15.73
C ALA A 97 5.87 -9.08 -14.21
N GLY A 98 6.16 -10.31 -13.77
CA GLY A 98 6.57 -10.63 -12.41
C GLY A 98 5.48 -11.19 -11.49
N LEU A 99 4.23 -11.34 -11.96
CA LEU A 99 3.11 -11.86 -11.17
C LEU A 99 2.80 -13.33 -11.52
N PRO A 100 3.14 -14.31 -10.66
CA PRO A 100 3.17 -15.72 -11.04
C PRO A 100 1.80 -16.34 -11.35
N SER A 101 0.74 -15.89 -10.68
CA SER A 101 -0.63 -16.37 -10.86
C SER A 101 -1.61 -15.23 -10.56
N VAL A 102 -2.55 -14.99 -11.48
CA VAL A 102 -3.51 -13.86 -11.40
C VAL A 102 -4.87 -14.22 -11.99
N SER A 103 -5.90 -13.56 -11.49
CA SER A 103 -7.22 -13.45 -12.12
C SER A 103 -7.27 -12.13 -12.90
N VAL A 104 -7.36 -12.22 -14.23
CA VAL A 104 -7.38 -11.04 -15.10
C VAL A 104 -8.81 -10.57 -15.31
N VAL A 105 -9.07 -9.31 -15.02
CA VAL A 105 -10.34 -8.64 -15.30
C VAL A 105 -10.15 -7.74 -16.52
N PRO A 106 -11.02 -7.82 -17.55
CA PRO A 106 -10.97 -6.94 -18.71
C PRO A 106 -11.06 -5.47 -18.32
N CYS A 107 -10.52 -4.61 -19.18
CA CYS A 107 -10.43 -3.18 -18.87
C CYS A 107 -11.76 -2.45 -18.78
N ASP A 108 -12.70 -2.86 -19.62
CA ASP A 108 -14.00 -2.23 -19.74
C ASP A 108 -15.04 -2.89 -18.81
N ASP A 109 -14.62 -3.90 -18.03
CA ASP A 109 -15.43 -4.61 -17.05
C ASP A 109 -15.12 -4.14 -15.62
N CYS A 110 -15.94 -4.61 -14.68
CA CYS A 110 -15.74 -4.41 -13.26
C CYS A 110 -15.80 -5.76 -12.53
N ALA A 111 -15.07 -5.86 -11.42
CA ALA A 111 -15.10 -7.05 -10.59
C ALA A 111 -15.08 -6.66 -9.12
N ALA A 112 -15.85 -7.39 -8.30
CA ALA A 112 -15.86 -7.21 -6.86
C ALA A 112 -14.45 -7.30 -6.26
N ALA A 113 -13.61 -8.20 -6.76
CA ALA A 113 -12.25 -8.41 -6.25
C ALA A 113 -11.28 -7.23 -6.52
N LEU A 114 -11.70 -6.22 -7.29
CA LEU A 114 -10.95 -4.99 -7.56
C LEU A 114 -11.61 -3.75 -6.98
N ALA A 115 -12.94 -3.77 -6.83
CA ALA A 115 -13.72 -2.62 -6.38
C ALA A 115 -14.12 -2.71 -4.90
N CYS A 116 -14.20 -3.92 -4.34
CA CYS A 116 -14.78 -4.18 -3.04
C CYS A 116 -13.80 -4.90 -2.12
N PHE A 117 -13.80 -4.50 -0.85
CA PHE A 117 -13.16 -5.23 0.22
C PHE A 117 -13.95 -6.52 0.50
N ASP A 118 -13.37 -7.65 0.09
CA ASP A 118 -14.03 -8.95 0.09
C ASP A 118 -14.66 -9.31 1.45
N ALA A 119 -13.93 -9.06 2.55
CA ALA A 119 -14.35 -9.42 3.91
C ALA A 119 -15.67 -8.78 4.35
N LEU A 120 -15.99 -7.58 3.86
CA LEU A 120 -17.18 -6.82 4.25
C LEU A 120 -18.15 -6.61 3.08
N THR A 121 -17.97 -7.33 1.98
CA THR A 121 -18.90 -7.30 0.84
C THR A 121 -20.02 -8.33 1.03
N ALA A 122 -21.27 -7.88 0.91
CA ALA A 122 -22.47 -8.71 0.98
C ALA A 122 -22.87 -9.22 -0.41
N SER A 123 -22.86 -8.33 -1.41
CA SER A 123 -23.15 -8.66 -2.81
C SER A 123 -22.48 -7.66 -3.75
N PHE A 124 -22.38 -8.04 -5.03
CA PHE A 124 -21.86 -7.19 -6.10
C PHE A 124 -22.79 -7.28 -7.31
N THR A 125 -23.29 -6.15 -7.78
CA THR A 125 -24.24 -6.07 -8.90
C THR A 125 -24.04 -4.76 -9.63
N GLU A 126 -24.05 -4.79 -10.97
CA GLU A 126 -23.87 -3.58 -11.80
C GLU A 126 -22.66 -2.71 -11.39
N CYS A 127 -21.52 -3.36 -11.09
CA CYS A 127 -20.30 -2.69 -10.64
C CYS A 127 -20.35 -1.99 -9.28
N VAL A 128 -21.39 -2.24 -8.48
CA VAL A 128 -21.58 -1.65 -7.16
C VAL A 128 -21.46 -2.70 -6.07
N CYS A 129 -20.68 -2.38 -5.03
CA CYS A 129 -20.54 -3.19 -3.84
C CYS A 129 -21.71 -2.89 -2.88
N SER A 130 -22.40 -3.92 -2.41
CA SER A 130 -23.31 -3.81 -1.26
C SER A 130 -22.61 -4.36 -0.04
N CYS A 131 -22.59 -3.61 1.06
CA CYS A 131 -21.76 -3.95 2.22
C CYS A 131 -22.51 -4.77 3.27
N ARG A 132 -21.78 -5.63 3.98
CA ARG A 132 -22.23 -6.24 5.23
C ARG A 132 -22.18 -5.21 6.36
N ALA A 133 -22.79 -5.53 7.49
CA ALA A 133 -22.67 -4.71 8.70
C ALA A 133 -21.19 -4.48 9.05
N GLY A 134 -20.82 -3.22 9.26
CA GLY A 134 -19.43 -2.78 9.52
C GLY A 134 -18.65 -2.31 8.28
N GLY A 135 -19.13 -2.56 7.06
CA GLY A 135 -18.55 -2.02 5.82
C GLY A 135 -19.19 -0.71 5.41
N VAL A 136 -18.39 0.28 5.01
CA VAL A 136 -18.85 1.62 4.60
C VAL A 136 -18.16 2.09 3.32
N GLY A 137 -18.89 2.88 2.54
CA GLY A 137 -18.44 3.45 1.27
C GLY A 137 -18.53 2.49 0.10
N ASP A 138 -18.16 2.98 -1.08
CA ASP A 138 -18.33 2.26 -2.36
C ASP A 138 -17.51 0.96 -2.44
N ALA A 139 -16.44 0.85 -1.65
CA ALA A 139 -15.58 -0.34 -1.59
C ALA A 139 -15.84 -1.23 -0.36
N CYS A 140 -16.87 -0.95 0.45
CA CYS A 140 -17.16 -1.71 1.68
C CYS A 140 -15.98 -1.86 2.64
N LEU A 141 -15.14 -0.83 2.75
CA LEU A 141 -14.02 -0.82 3.70
C LEU A 141 -14.56 -0.82 5.15
N PRO A 142 -13.80 -1.31 6.14
CA PRO A 142 -14.21 -1.21 7.53
C PRO A 142 -14.53 0.23 7.92
N PHE A 143 -15.64 0.43 8.63
CA PHE A 143 -15.91 1.64 9.41
C PHE A 143 -14.78 1.77 10.47
N ASP A 144 -14.11 2.89 10.70
CA ASP A 144 -14.64 4.18 11.14
C ASP A 144 -13.56 5.29 10.95
N VAL A 145 -13.74 6.19 9.97
CA VAL A 145 -13.09 7.53 9.98
C VAL A 145 -14.13 8.51 9.43
N PRO A 146 -14.56 9.53 10.21
CA PRO A 146 -15.41 10.58 9.69
C PRO A 146 -14.76 11.18 8.44
N PRO A 147 -15.52 11.49 7.36
CA PRO A 147 -14.97 12.23 6.25
C PRO A 147 -14.36 13.51 6.81
N ALA A 148 -13.06 13.73 6.56
CA ALA A 148 -12.43 15.02 6.77
C ALA A 148 -13.28 16.04 6.01
N ARG A 149 -14.12 16.78 6.74
CA ARG A 149 -15.02 17.76 6.14
C ARG A 149 -14.14 18.79 5.47
N ALA A 150 -14.18 18.80 4.15
CA ALA A 150 -13.71 19.93 3.36
C ALA A 150 -14.57 21.15 3.74
N GLY A 151 -14.02 22.04 4.55
CA GLY A 151 -14.52 23.38 4.78
C GLY A 151 -15.59 23.53 5.86
N GLY A 152 -15.28 24.35 6.87
CA GLY A 152 -16.28 25.09 7.63
C GLY A 152 -16.32 24.85 9.12
N GLY A 153 -15.38 25.45 9.85
CA GLY A 153 -15.64 26.09 11.15
C GLY A 153 -15.86 25.19 12.37
N GLY A 154 -14.82 25.11 13.22
CA GLY A 154 -14.98 25.14 14.67
C GLY A 154 -14.78 23.83 15.42
N GLY A 155 -13.55 23.62 15.91
CA GLY A 155 -13.28 22.91 17.16
C GLY A 155 -13.06 21.40 17.07
N GLY A 156 -11.80 20.98 16.90
CA GLY A 156 -11.37 19.59 17.07
C GLY A 156 -10.73 18.98 15.82
N ALA A 157 -9.68 19.59 15.29
CA ALA A 157 -8.85 18.94 14.28
C ALA A 157 -8.04 17.83 14.96
N GLU A 158 -8.16 16.59 14.50
CA GLU A 158 -7.04 15.65 14.69
C GLU A 158 -5.88 16.16 13.83
N ASP A 159 -4.76 16.42 14.49
CA ASP A 159 -3.69 17.28 14.02
C ASP A 159 -2.80 16.53 13.01
N CYS A 160 -3.27 16.37 11.77
CA CYS A 160 -2.44 15.87 10.68
C CYS A 160 -1.19 16.74 10.55
N VAL A 161 -0.01 16.12 10.58
CA VAL A 161 1.23 16.83 10.30
C VAL A 161 1.16 17.31 8.85
N SER A 162 1.16 18.61 8.64
CA SER A 162 0.88 19.17 7.31
C SER A 162 1.74 20.34 6.91
N GLY A 163 2.05 20.42 5.61
CA GLY A 163 2.78 21.54 5.00
C GLY A 163 4.23 21.71 5.46
N VAL A 164 4.81 20.70 6.12
CA VAL A 164 6.18 20.73 6.64
C VAL A 164 7.14 19.90 5.78
N THR A 165 8.43 20.23 5.86
CA THR A 165 9.50 19.40 5.32
C THR A 165 10.23 18.72 6.47
N LEU A 166 10.29 17.40 6.44
CA LEU A 166 11.04 16.58 7.38
C LEU A 166 12.41 16.26 6.78
N THR A 167 13.46 16.66 7.50
CA THR A 167 14.87 16.43 7.14
C THR A 167 15.59 15.58 8.16
N GLU A 168 14.88 15.05 9.16
CA GLU A 168 15.40 14.18 10.21
C GLU A 168 14.56 12.91 10.32
N SER A 169 15.21 11.81 10.71
CA SER A 169 14.56 10.53 10.93
C SER A 169 13.70 10.57 12.21
N VAL A 170 12.51 10.01 12.15
CA VAL A 170 11.57 9.99 13.28
C VAL A 170 10.79 8.67 13.32
N THR A 171 10.49 8.20 14.53
CA THR A 171 9.55 7.09 14.74
C THR A 171 8.25 7.64 15.32
N VAL A 172 7.15 7.32 14.66
CA VAL A 172 5.79 7.74 15.01
C VAL A 172 5.01 6.51 15.48
N GLY A 173 4.11 6.74 16.43
CA GLY A 173 3.32 5.70 17.08
C GLY A 173 3.29 5.85 18.59
N GLY A 174 3.31 7.06 19.16
CA GLY A 174 3.34 7.28 20.62
C GLY A 174 2.03 6.94 21.33
N GLY A 175 1.49 5.72 21.19
CA GLY A 175 0.21 5.30 21.77
C GLY A 175 -1.01 5.95 21.12
N GLN A 176 -0.86 6.54 19.93
CA GLN A 176 -1.99 7.09 19.16
C GLN A 176 -2.58 6.02 18.24
N ALA A 177 -3.89 6.06 18.06
CA ALA A 177 -4.62 5.22 17.10
C ALA A 177 -4.47 5.70 15.65
N THR A 178 -4.15 6.98 15.44
CA THR A 178 -4.07 7.61 14.12
C THR A 178 -2.73 8.29 13.90
N VAL A 179 -2.13 8.06 12.73
CA VAL A 179 -0.98 8.79 12.20
C VAL A 179 -1.37 9.37 10.85
N CYS A 180 -1.17 10.67 10.66
CA CYS A 180 -1.58 11.37 9.45
C CYS A 180 -0.52 12.35 8.97
N PHE A 181 -0.18 12.26 7.69
CA PHE A 181 0.65 13.23 6.97
C PHE A 181 -0.12 13.77 5.77
N ASP A 182 -0.21 15.09 5.65
CA ASP A 182 -0.81 15.76 4.49
C ASP A 182 0.14 16.82 3.92
N SER A 183 0.50 16.71 2.65
CA SER A 183 1.39 17.67 1.98
C SER A 183 2.75 17.81 2.66
N VAL A 184 3.28 16.70 3.21
CA VAL A 184 4.60 16.64 3.85
C VAL A 184 5.67 16.21 2.87
N VAL A 185 6.83 16.87 2.94
CA VAL A 185 8.00 16.52 2.14
C VAL A 185 9.03 15.82 3.02
N PHE A 186 9.30 14.55 2.77
CA PHE A 186 10.40 13.81 3.38
C PHE A 186 11.64 13.99 2.51
N SER A 187 12.70 14.62 3.03
CA SER A 187 13.84 15.03 2.22
C SER A 187 15.17 14.54 2.80
N GLY A 188 15.97 13.93 1.93
CA GLY A 188 17.29 13.38 2.26
C GLY A 188 17.22 11.90 2.65
N PRO A 189 18.37 11.29 3.00
CA PRO A 189 18.47 9.87 3.34
C PRO A 189 17.95 9.60 4.76
N ILE A 190 16.73 10.02 5.04
CA ILE A 190 16.06 9.89 6.33
C ILE A 190 15.17 8.66 6.35
N THR A 191 14.84 8.19 7.55
CA THR A 191 13.85 7.13 7.75
C THR A 191 12.76 7.64 8.67
N VAL A 192 11.53 7.68 8.16
CA VAL A 192 10.32 7.91 8.96
C VAL A 192 9.64 6.57 9.18
N ALA A 193 9.60 6.12 10.43
CA ALA A 193 9.00 4.85 10.80
C ALA A 193 7.63 5.06 11.44
N VAL A 194 6.62 4.34 10.99
CA VAL A 194 5.33 4.18 11.67
C VAL A 194 5.29 2.75 12.19
N ASP A 195 5.42 2.58 13.51
CA ASP A 195 5.47 1.26 14.13
C ASP A 195 4.12 0.93 14.77
N LEU A 196 3.38 0.01 14.15
CA LEU A 196 2.05 -0.40 14.62
C LEU A 196 2.10 -0.99 16.04
N ARG A 197 3.26 -1.50 16.49
CA ARG A 197 3.42 -2.05 17.84
C ARG A 197 3.40 -0.98 18.93
N LEU A 198 3.64 0.28 18.57
CA LEU A 198 3.66 1.40 19.50
C LEU A 198 2.29 2.12 19.55
N MET A 199 1.43 1.89 18.55
CA MET A 199 0.11 2.49 18.45
C MET A 199 -0.87 1.93 19.49
N ASP A 200 -2.03 2.57 19.63
CA ASP A 200 -3.04 2.18 20.61
C ASP A 200 -3.69 0.83 20.30
N ALA A 201 -3.29 -0.21 21.04
CA ALA A 201 -3.83 -1.55 20.89
C ALA A 201 -5.29 -1.69 21.38
N PHE A 202 -5.85 -0.67 22.04
CA PHE A 202 -7.22 -0.67 22.55
C PHE A 202 -8.17 0.16 21.69
N ALA A 203 -7.67 0.81 20.63
CA ALA A 203 -8.50 1.51 19.67
C ALA A 203 -9.30 0.52 18.80
N ASP A 204 -10.38 1.01 18.19
CA ASP A 204 -11.19 0.19 17.27
C ASP A 204 -10.41 -0.18 15.99
N ALA A 205 -9.55 0.72 15.52
CA ALA A 205 -8.69 0.56 14.35
C ALA A 205 -7.38 1.37 14.47
N LEU A 206 -6.33 0.94 13.78
CA LEU A 206 -5.11 1.72 13.59
C LEU A 206 -5.14 2.41 12.22
N ASN A 207 -5.03 3.74 12.19
CA ASN A 207 -5.09 4.52 10.96
C ASN A 207 -3.73 5.11 10.61
N VAL A 208 -3.24 4.83 9.41
CA VAL A 208 -2.02 5.45 8.87
C VAL A 208 -2.36 6.09 7.52
N THR A 209 -2.30 7.41 7.44
CA THR A 209 -2.71 8.14 6.24
C THR A 209 -1.58 9.03 5.71
N LEU A 210 -1.38 8.96 4.39
CA LEU A 210 -0.49 9.84 3.66
C LEU A 210 -1.25 10.42 2.47
N ARG A 211 -1.28 11.75 2.39
CA ARG A 211 -1.97 12.49 1.34
C ARG A 211 -1.04 13.56 0.78
N HIS A 212 -0.89 13.63 -0.54
CA HIS A 212 -0.07 14.65 -1.20
C HIS A 212 1.39 14.71 -0.72
N CYS A 213 1.91 13.61 -0.16
CA CYS A 213 3.26 13.57 0.39
C CYS A 213 4.31 13.36 -0.69
N VAL A 214 5.51 13.90 -0.47
CA VAL A 214 6.66 13.73 -1.37
C VAL A 214 7.79 13.05 -0.62
N LEU A 215 8.34 11.95 -1.16
CA LEU A 215 9.54 11.31 -0.64
C LEU A 215 10.69 11.59 -1.59
N ALA A 216 11.71 12.31 -1.14
CA ALA A 216 12.78 12.82 -2.00
C ALA A 216 14.18 12.53 -1.44
N GLY A 217 15.14 12.27 -2.33
CA GLY A 217 16.56 12.23 -2.00
C GLY A 217 16.98 11.09 -1.08
N GLY A 218 16.42 9.89 -1.27
CA GLY A 218 16.72 8.70 -0.47
C GLY A 218 15.81 8.48 0.74
N ALA A 219 14.77 9.30 0.91
CA ALA A 219 13.87 9.20 2.06
C ALA A 219 13.11 7.87 2.07
N GLN A 220 13.04 7.24 3.24
CA GLN A 220 12.34 5.99 3.44
C GLN A 220 11.18 6.18 4.42
N LEU A 221 9.97 5.83 4.00
CA LEU A 221 8.84 5.67 4.89
C LEU A 221 8.68 4.18 5.22
N ARG A 222 8.88 3.79 6.47
CA ARG A 222 8.76 2.40 6.91
C ARG A 222 7.50 2.22 7.76
N ILE A 223 6.57 1.40 7.31
CA ILE A 223 5.40 1.00 8.10
C ILE A 223 5.68 -0.39 8.66
N GLY A 224 5.97 -0.44 9.96
CA GLY A 224 6.31 -1.65 10.69
C GLY A 224 5.06 -2.33 11.24
N GLY A 225 4.75 -3.50 10.69
CA GLY A 225 3.79 -4.44 11.25
C GLY A 225 4.33 -5.18 12.48
N LEU A 226 3.69 -6.32 12.78
CA LEU A 226 3.89 -7.09 13.99
C LEU A 226 4.55 -8.44 13.72
N SER A 227 4.92 -9.14 14.78
CA SER A 227 5.13 -10.59 14.69
C SER A 227 3.79 -11.29 14.50
N GLU A 228 3.77 -12.47 13.86
CA GLU A 228 2.55 -13.25 13.62
C GLU A 228 1.75 -13.49 14.91
N SER A 229 2.44 -13.77 16.02
CA SER A 229 1.86 -13.99 17.34
C SER A 229 1.16 -12.76 17.93
N LYS A 230 1.55 -11.55 17.51
CA LYS A 230 0.98 -10.28 18.01
C LYS A 230 -0.03 -9.67 17.05
N ALA A 231 0.04 -9.99 15.76
CA ALA A 231 -0.91 -9.49 14.75
C ALA A 231 -2.37 -9.81 15.11
N HIS A 232 -2.62 -10.93 15.77
CA HIS A 232 -3.96 -11.36 16.22
C HIS A 232 -4.46 -10.61 17.47
N LEU A 233 -3.57 -9.91 18.17
CA LEU A 233 -3.88 -9.16 19.40
C LEU A 233 -4.10 -7.67 19.15
N MET A 234 -3.79 -7.20 17.94
CA MET A 234 -3.98 -5.80 17.56
C MET A 234 -5.30 -5.61 16.81
N PRO A 235 -5.92 -4.43 16.93
CA PRO A 235 -7.00 -4.05 16.04
C PRO A 235 -6.51 -3.99 14.59
N HIS A 236 -7.46 -4.07 13.66
CA HIS A 236 -7.18 -3.98 12.23
C HIS A 236 -6.51 -2.65 11.88
N ALA A 237 -5.63 -2.66 10.88
CA ALA A 237 -4.91 -1.48 10.43
C ALA A 237 -5.36 -1.03 9.04
N LEU A 238 -5.62 0.26 8.89
CA LEU A 238 -5.96 0.92 7.64
C LEU A 238 -4.81 1.82 7.23
N VAL A 239 -4.02 1.37 6.25
CA VAL A 239 -2.92 2.15 5.67
C VAL A 239 -3.39 2.71 4.33
N ASN A 240 -3.54 4.03 4.24
CA ASN A 240 -4.02 4.70 3.04
C ASN A 240 -3.01 5.74 2.54
N MET A 241 -2.41 5.47 1.39
CA MET A 241 -1.45 6.34 0.73
C MET A 241 -2.03 6.81 -0.60
N THR A 242 -2.31 8.10 -0.71
CA THR A 242 -2.94 8.69 -1.90
C THR A 242 -2.16 9.92 -2.36
N ASN A 243 -2.04 10.09 -3.67
CA ASN A 243 -1.31 11.22 -4.26
C ASN A 243 0.14 11.32 -3.74
N VAL A 244 0.80 10.17 -3.54
CA VAL A 244 2.19 10.14 -3.08
C VAL A 244 3.12 10.28 -4.29
N THR A 245 4.11 11.15 -4.16
CA THR A 245 5.15 11.32 -5.17
C THR A 245 6.50 10.88 -4.61
N SER A 246 7.10 9.84 -5.19
CA SER A 246 8.47 9.45 -4.85
C SER A 246 9.43 9.97 -5.92
N LEU A 247 10.42 10.76 -5.48
CA LEU A 247 11.57 11.25 -6.23
C LEU A 247 12.83 10.69 -5.57
N GLU A 248 13.11 9.40 -5.79
CA GLU A 248 14.20 8.67 -5.14
C GLU A 248 13.91 8.32 -3.67
N GLY A 249 12.64 8.22 -3.29
CA GLY A 249 12.22 7.71 -1.99
C GLY A 249 11.61 6.31 -2.07
N THR A 250 11.51 5.62 -0.93
CA THR A 250 10.89 4.29 -0.86
C THR A 250 9.86 4.20 0.25
N VAL A 251 8.78 3.47 -0.01
CA VAL A 251 7.84 3.03 1.02
C VAL A 251 8.13 1.57 1.31
N VAL A 252 8.39 1.25 2.57
CA VAL A 252 8.68 -0.10 3.01
C VAL A 252 7.60 -0.56 3.99
N LEU A 253 6.91 -1.63 3.64
CA LEU A 253 6.03 -2.37 4.54
C LEU A 253 6.82 -3.56 5.08
N HIS A 254 6.81 -3.79 6.38
CA HIS A 254 7.57 -4.89 6.97
C HIS A 254 6.81 -5.59 8.08
N GLY A 255 6.83 -6.91 8.08
CA GLY A 255 6.20 -7.72 9.12
C GLY A 255 4.72 -7.99 8.83
N THR A 256 4.04 -8.61 9.79
CA THR A 256 2.66 -9.08 9.60
C THR A 256 1.68 -7.98 10.01
N MET A 257 0.80 -7.60 9.10
CA MET A 257 -0.31 -6.69 9.42
C MET A 257 -1.33 -7.40 10.33
N PRO A 258 -2.05 -6.66 11.19
CA PRO A 258 -3.18 -7.23 11.93
C PRO A 258 -4.22 -7.88 11.02
N LEU A 259 -5.07 -8.75 11.58
CA LEU A 259 -6.15 -9.36 10.81
C LEU A 259 -7.11 -8.30 10.25
N ASN A 260 -7.71 -8.57 9.09
CA ASN A 260 -8.65 -7.67 8.41
C ASN A 260 -8.08 -6.28 8.08
N SER A 261 -6.75 -6.15 7.97
CA SER A 261 -6.10 -4.89 7.62
C SER A 261 -6.14 -4.61 6.12
N SER A 262 -6.17 -3.33 5.74
CA SER A 262 -6.08 -2.90 4.35
C SER A 262 -4.88 -1.99 4.12
N VAL A 263 -4.15 -2.22 3.03
CA VAL A 263 -3.09 -1.32 2.56
C VAL A 263 -3.45 -0.84 1.17
N LEU A 264 -3.65 0.47 1.01
CA LEU A 264 -3.96 1.12 -0.25
C LEU A 264 -2.83 2.05 -0.65
N LEU A 265 -2.36 1.92 -1.90
CA LEU A 265 -1.59 2.95 -2.58
C LEU A 265 -2.32 3.35 -3.87
N ALA A 266 -2.74 4.61 -3.93
CA ALA A 266 -3.53 5.12 -5.05
C ALA A 266 -3.01 6.44 -5.64
N ASN A 267 -3.26 6.66 -6.94
CA ASN A 267 -3.00 7.92 -7.64
C ASN A 267 -1.57 8.45 -7.45
N SER A 268 -0.59 7.56 -7.46
CA SER A 268 0.77 7.86 -6.99
C SER A 268 1.78 7.74 -8.12
N THR A 269 2.79 8.62 -8.12
CA THR A 269 3.88 8.58 -9.09
C THR A 269 5.17 8.26 -8.36
N LEU A 270 5.84 7.20 -8.80
CA LEU A 270 7.02 6.68 -8.15
C LEU A 270 8.20 6.74 -9.13
N ARG A 271 9.34 7.26 -8.69
CA ARG A 271 10.57 7.30 -9.48
C ARG A 271 11.75 6.79 -8.67
N ALA A 272 12.42 5.73 -9.15
CA ALA A 272 13.67 5.27 -8.57
C ALA A 272 14.87 5.79 -9.37
N THR A 273 15.99 6.01 -8.71
CA THR A 273 17.29 6.13 -9.36
C THR A 273 17.87 4.75 -9.64
N VAL A 274 18.39 4.56 -10.85
CA VAL A 274 19.32 3.47 -11.16
C VAL A 274 20.59 3.76 -10.36
N GLY A 275 21.02 2.81 -9.52
CA GLY A 275 22.20 2.96 -8.68
C GLY A 275 23.41 3.43 -9.51
N GLY A 276 23.79 4.69 -9.33
CA GLY A 276 25.10 5.16 -9.71
C GLY A 276 26.04 4.76 -8.59
N SER A 277 26.84 3.72 -8.83
CA SER A 277 28.05 3.49 -8.05
C SER A 277 28.93 4.75 -8.09
N GLN A 278 29.12 5.38 -6.93
CA GLN A 278 30.30 6.21 -6.64
C GLN A 278 30.76 5.93 -5.23
#